data_AF-A0A5B8V7Y9-F1
#
_entry.id   AF-A0A5B8V7Y9-F1
#
_cell.length_a   1.000
_cell.length_b   1.000
_cell.length_c   1.000
_cell.angle_alpha   90.00
_cell.angle_beta   90.00
_cell.angle_gamma   90.00
#
_symmetry.space_group_name_H-M   'P 1'
#
loop_
_entity.id
_entity.type
_entity.pdbx_description
1 polymer ?
#
loop_
_entity_poly.entity_id
_entity_poly.type
_entity_poly.pdbx_seq_one_letter_code
_entity_poly.pdbx_strand_id
1 'polypeptide(L)'
;MKKIIFIAFIAFISVSANAQLTNSKWKGTLQLDSPTDIVFDFRTDTLEAIVAADNSSLELMKYSIKDSILSIQKISGQSDCDDSAIAKYKFEINSEGLLLTVIEDGCINRSGVLDNTKWVKE
;
A
#
# COMPACT_ATOMS: atom_id res chain seq x y z
N MET A 1 44.41 -24.61 27.83
CA MET A 1 43.04 -24.07 27.92
C MET A 1 42.80 -23.18 26.70
N LYS A 2 42.19 -23.72 25.63
CA LYS A 2 41.94 -22.98 24.39
C LYS A 2 40.61 -22.23 24.53
N LYS A 3 40.66 -20.90 24.63
CA LYS A 3 39.48 -20.04 24.66
C LYS A 3 38.92 -19.96 23.23
N ILE A 4 37.81 -20.65 22.97
CA ILE A 4 37.05 -20.50 21.73
C ILE A 4 36.21 -19.24 21.89
N ILE A 5 36.60 -18.17 21.20
CA ILE A 5 35.81 -16.94 21.13
C ILE A 5 34.70 -17.20 20.11
N PHE A 6 33.48 -17.43 20.60
CA PHE A 6 32.27 -17.47 19.79
C PHE A 6 31.88 -16.02 19.45
N ILE A 7 32.20 -15.57 18.24
CA ILE A 7 31.69 -14.30 17.70
C ILE A 7 30.30 -14.59 17.14
N ALA A 8 29.26 -14.16 17.86
CA ALA A 8 27.89 -14.19 17.37
C ALA A 8 27.70 -13.09 16.33
N PHE A 9 27.58 -13.48 15.06
CA PHE A 9 27.26 -12.60 13.95
C PHE A 9 25.76 -12.31 13.97
N ILE A 10 25.35 -11.18 14.55
CA ILE A 10 23.96 -10.71 14.48
C ILE A 10 23.76 -10.13 13.09
N ALA A 11 23.21 -10.93 12.18
CA ALA A 11 22.75 -10.44 10.89
C ALA A 11 21.47 -9.61 11.12
N PHE A 12 21.60 -8.28 11.10
CA PHE A 12 20.44 -7.39 10.96
C PHE A 12 19.89 -7.58 9.55
N ILE A 13 18.79 -8.32 9.43
CA ILE A 13 18.03 -8.40 8.19
C ILE A 13 17.32 -7.06 8.03
N SER A 14 17.93 -6.12 7.30
CA SER A 14 17.26 -4.91 6.86
C SER A 14 16.23 -5.29 5.79
N VAL A 15 15.02 -5.66 6.23
CA VAL A 15 13.88 -5.88 5.33
C VAL A 15 13.62 -4.56 4.60
N SER A 16 13.99 -4.49 3.32
CA SER A 16 13.71 -3.34 2.48
C SER A 16 12.20 -3.08 2.46
N ALA A 17 11.79 -1.82 2.61
CA ALA A 17 10.39 -1.41 2.67
C ALA A 17 9.54 -1.93 1.47
N ASN A 18 10.16 -2.09 0.30
CA ASN A 18 9.54 -2.66 -0.90
C ASN A 18 9.02 -4.09 -0.68
N ALA A 19 9.76 -4.92 0.07
CA ALA A 19 9.40 -6.31 0.32
C ALA A 19 8.16 -6.46 1.22
N GLN A 20 7.72 -5.39 1.89
CA GLN A 20 6.62 -5.47 2.84
C GLN A 20 5.24 -5.42 2.17
N LEU A 21 5.13 -4.74 1.02
CA LEU A 21 3.89 -4.61 0.26
C LEU A 21 3.85 -5.49 -0.99
N THR A 22 4.98 -5.76 -1.65
CA THR A 22 4.97 -6.63 -2.85
C THR A 22 4.41 -8.01 -2.55
N ASN A 23 3.49 -8.49 -3.40
CA ASN A 23 2.77 -9.76 -3.26
C ASN A 23 2.03 -9.89 -1.93
N SER A 24 1.29 -8.84 -1.54
CA SER A 24 0.49 -8.82 -0.31
C SER A 24 -0.91 -8.27 -0.55
N LYS A 25 -1.85 -8.69 0.30
CA LYS A 25 -3.23 -8.24 0.28
C LYS A 25 -3.62 -7.55 1.57
N TRP A 26 -4.41 -6.49 1.46
CA TRP A 26 -4.83 -5.66 2.58
C TRP A 26 -6.30 -5.29 2.44
N LYS A 27 -7.08 -5.54 3.48
CA LYS A 27 -8.51 -5.21 3.58
C LYS A 27 -8.72 -3.89 4.29
N GLY A 28 -9.61 -3.07 3.76
CA GLY A 28 -10.03 -1.82 4.38
C GLY A 28 -11.40 -1.40 3.85
N THR A 29 -11.89 -0.26 4.33
CA THR A 29 -13.17 0.30 3.90
C THR A 29 -12.93 1.71 3.40
N LEU A 30 -13.32 1.98 2.15
CA LEU A 30 -13.29 3.33 1.58
C LEU A 30 -14.60 4.04 1.88
N GLN A 31 -14.50 5.31 2.29
CA GLN A 31 -15.65 6.18 2.51
C GLN A 31 -16.07 6.85 1.20
N LEU A 32 -16.68 6.06 0.31
CA LEU A 32 -17.34 6.55 -0.91
C LEU A 32 -18.76 7.04 -0.58
N ASP A 33 -19.59 7.35 -1.59
CA ASP A 33 -21.03 7.64 -1.41
C ASP A 33 -21.75 6.57 -0.57
N SER A 34 -21.29 5.32 -0.69
CA SER A 34 -21.59 4.24 0.23
C SER A 34 -20.30 3.61 0.72
N PRO A 35 -20.10 3.44 2.04
CA PRO A 35 -18.93 2.75 2.57
C PRO A 35 -18.76 1.39 1.90
N THR A 36 -17.59 1.17 1.31
CA THR A 36 -17.33 -0.01 0.47
C THR A 36 -16.09 -0.73 0.97
N ASP A 37 -16.22 -2.02 1.24
CA ASP A 37 -15.09 -2.87 1.64
C ASP A 37 -14.24 -3.22 0.41
N ILE A 38 -12.94 -2.95 0.53
CA ILE A 38 -11.96 -3.06 -0.54
C ILE A 38 -10.81 -3.96 -0.11
N VAL A 39 -10.31 -4.77 -1.05
CA VAL A 39 -9.03 -5.45 -0.96
C VAL A 39 -8.03 -4.72 -1.87
N PHE A 40 -6.91 -4.29 -1.30
CA PHE A 40 -5.72 -3.89 -2.02
C PHE A 40 -4.86 -5.10 -2.31
N ASP A 41 -4.74 -5.48 -3.58
CA ASP A 41 -3.87 -6.54 -4.10
C ASP A 41 -2.60 -5.93 -4.70
N PHE A 42 -1.52 -5.90 -3.90
CA PHE A 42 -0.21 -5.46 -4.36
C PHE A 42 0.50 -6.63 -5.04
N ARG A 43 0.75 -6.50 -6.34
CA ARG A 43 1.53 -7.46 -7.15
C ARG A 43 2.98 -7.01 -7.22
N THR A 44 3.67 -7.26 -8.34
CA THR A 44 5.07 -6.86 -8.50
C THR A 44 5.23 -5.36 -8.76
N ASP A 45 4.38 -4.80 -9.63
CA ASP A 45 4.42 -3.40 -10.08
C ASP A 45 3.03 -2.74 -10.16
N THR A 46 1.97 -3.50 -9.86
CA THR A 46 0.59 -3.02 -9.85
C THR A 46 -0.08 -3.16 -8.50
N LEU A 47 -0.92 -2.20 -8.17
CA LEU A 47 -1.86 -2.22 -7.06
C LEU A 47 -3.26 -2.26 -7.66
N GLU A 48 -4.05 -3.26 -7.30
CA GLU A 48 -5.46 -3.35 -7.68
C GLU A 48 -6.34 -3.16 -6.44
N ALA A 49 -7.28 -2.23 -6.51
CA ALA A 49 -8.36 -2.07 -5.54
C ALA A 49 -9.57 -2.88 -6.00
N ILE A 50 -9.96 -3.88 -5.21
CA ILE A 50 -11.00 -4.86 -5.55
C ILE A 50 -12.16 -4.73 -4.56
N VAL A 51 -13.40 -4.66 -5.04
CA VAL A 51 -14.58 -4.66 -4.19
C VAL A 51 -14.76 -6.04 -3.56
N ALA A 52 -14.75 -6.12 -2.23
CA ALA A 52 -14.77 -7.40 -1.51
C ALA A 52 -16.09 -8.17 -1.70
N ALA A 53 -17.20 -7.46 -1.98
CA ALA A 53 -18.52 -8.06 -2.11
C ALA A 53 -18.69 -8.92 -3.37
N ASP A 54 -18.07 -8.53 -4.48
CA ASP A 54 -18.28 -9.16 -5.79
C ASP A 54 -16.97 -9.46 -6.56
N ASN A 55 -15.81 -9.14 -5.97
CA ASN A 55 -14.49 -9.23 -6.58
C ASN A 55 -14.33 -8.42 -7.87
N SER A 56 -15.15 -7.40 -8.08
CA SER A 56 -14.98 -6.47 -9.20
C SER A 56 -13.78 -5.54 -8.97
N SER A 57 -13.06 -5.23 -10.04
CA SER A 57 -11.98 -4.24 -10.00
C SER A 57 -12.57 -2.83 -9.88
N LEU A 58 -12.26 -2.13 -8.79
CA LEU A 58 -12.59 -0.72 -8.59
C LEU A 58 -11.58 0.18 -9.33
N GLU A 59 -10.29 -0.07 -9.12
CA GLU A 59 -9.20 0.72 -9.69
C GLU A 59 -7.91 -0.08 -9.79
N LEU A 60 -7.25 0.01 -10.94
CA LEU A 60 -5.94 -0.58 -11.22
C LEU A 60 -4.91 0.54 -11.35
N MET A 61 -3.82 0.42 -10.60
CA MET A 61 -2.76 1.41 -10.53
C MET A 61 -1.40 0.77 -10.76
N LYS A 62 -0.48 1.51 -11.38
CA LYS A 62 0.96 1.26 -11.21
C LYS A 62 1.34 1.73 -9.82
N TYR A 63 2.24 1.01 -9.17
CA TYR A 63 2.83 1.50 -7.93
C TYR A 63 4.34 1.32 -7.91
N SER A 64 4.98 2.15 -7.09
CA SER A 64 6.38 1.98 -6.72
C SER A 64 6.58 2.41 -5.28
N ILE A 65 7.58 1.81 -4.64
CA ILE A 65 7.94 2.15 -3.27
C ILE A 65 9.38 2.61 -3.24
N LYS A 66 9.60 3.72 -2.55
CA LYS A 66 10.92 4.22 -2.19
C LYS A 66 10.87 4.68 -0.75
N ASP A 67 11.71 4.08 0.09
CA ASP A 67 11.69 4.28 1.54
C ASP A 67 10.28 4.00 2.09
N SER A 68 9.65 4.95 2.78
CA SER A 68 8.27 4.85 3.29
C SER A 68 7.25 5.58 2.42
N ILE A 69 7.56 5.80 1.14
CA ILE A 69 6.69 6.51 0.19
C ILE A 69 6.17 5.51 -0.84
N LEU A 70 4.86 5.33 -0.84
CA LEU A 70 4.10 4.65 -1.88
C LEU A 70 3.71 5.68 -2.94
N SER A 71 4.21 5.51 -4.16
CA SER A 71 3.76 6.29 -5.32
C SER A 71 2.79 5.46 -6.13
N ILE A 72 1.62 6.00 -6.47
CA ILE A 72 0.59 5.34 -7.28
C ILE A 72 0.18 6.21 -8.46
N GLN A 73 -0.13 5.55 -9.57
CA GLN A 73 -0.62 6.18 -10.80
C GLN A 73 -1.74 5.32 -11.37
N LYS A 74 -2.89 5.93 -11.68
CA LYS A 74 -4.03 5.21 -12.26
C LYS A 74 -3.67 4.65 -13.63
N ILE A 75 -4.07 3.41 -13.88
CA ILE A 75 -4.08 2.77 -15.21
C ILE A 75 -5.51 2.75 -15.74
N SER A 76 -6.45 2.35 -14.90
CA SER A 76 -7.89 2.28 -15.23
C SER A 76 -8.71 2.22 -13.96
N GLY A 77 -9.95 2.72 -13.95
CA GLY A 77 -10.83 2.62 -12.79
C GLY A 77 -11.92 3.69 -12.78
N GLN A 78 -12.64 3.76 -11.66
CA GLN A 78 -13.80 4.64 -11.51
C GLN A 78 -13.45 6.08 -11.16
N SER A 79 -12.31 6.33 -10.50
CA SER A 79 -11.97 7.68 -10.06
C SER A 79 -11.74 8.61 -11.25
N ASP A 80 -12.27 9.82 -11.19
CA ASP A 80 -12.04 10.89 -12.18
C ASP A 80 -10.67 11.57 -11.98
N CYS A 81 -9.63 10.75 -11.82
CA CYS A 81 -8.24 11.19 -11.75
C CYS A 81 -7.60 11.15 -13.14
N ASP A 82 -6.71 12.09 -13.44
CA ASP A 82 -5.86 12.02 -14.64
C ASP A 82 -4.92 10.80 -14.55
N ASP A 83 -4.82 10.04 -15.64
CA ASP A 83 -3.94 8.85 -15.75
C ASP A 83 -2.45 9.22 -15.69
N SER A 84 -2.09 10.50 -15.88
CA SER A 84 -0.74 11.03 -15.71
C SER A 84 -0.43 11.51 -14.29
N ALA A 85 -1.43 11.66 -13.42
CA ALA A 85 -1.25 12.17 -12.07
C ALA A 85 -0.68 11.10 -11.12
N ILE A 86 0.54 11.33 -10.64
CA ILE A 86 1.20 10.51 -9.63
C ILE A 86 0.81 11.02 -8.24
N ALA A 87 0.22 10.15 -7.44
CA ALA A 87 0.02 10.40 -6.01
C ALA A 87 1.13 9.77 -5.18
N LYS A 88 1.42 10.37 -4.04
CA LYS A 88 2.40 9.92 -3.04
C LYS A 88 1.73 9.85 -1.68
N TYR A 89 1.85 8.69 -1.06
CA TYR A 89 1.40 8.42 0.29
C TYR A 89 2.59 7.99 1.13
N LYS A 90 2.69 8.51 2.34
CA LYS A 90 3.47 7.85 3.38
C LYS A 90 2.73 6.57 3.73
N PHE A 91 3.46 5.47 3.85
CA PHE A 91 2.91 4.24 4.39
C PHE A 91 3.66 3.80 5.64
N GLU A 92 2.93 3.25 6.59
CA GLU A 92 3.46 2.68 7.82
C GLU A 92 2.82 1.32 8.06
N ILE A 93 3.63 0.28 8.30
CA ILE A 93 3.15 -1.05 8.64
C ILE A 93 3.56 -1.34 10.08
N ASN A 94 2.59 -1.60 10.94
CA ASN A 94 2.78 -1.98 12.34
C ASN A 94 1.80 -3.09 12.76
N SER A 95 1.69 -3.36 14.05
CA SER A 95 0.79 -4.40 14.58
C SER A 95 -0.70 -4.14 14.35
N GLU A 96 -1.11 -2.89 14.12
CA GLU A 96 -2.48 -2.51 13.80
C GLU A 96 -2.81 -2.64 12.30
N GLY A 97 -1.79 -2.79 11.45
CA GLY A 97 -1.94 -2.93 10.00
C GLY A 97 -1.12 -1.91 9.22
N LEU A 98 -1.61 -1.60 8.02
CA LEU A 98 -1.07 -0.61 7.10
C LEU A 98 -1.85 0.70 7.25
N LEU A 99 -1.15 1.81 7.49
CA LEU A 99 -1.68 3.16 7.47
C LEU A 99 -1.17 3.90 6.23
N LEU A 100 -2.06 4.57 5.51
CA LEU A 100 -1.70 5.48 4.43
C LEU A 100 -1.99 6.92 4.86
N THR A 101 -1.03 7.82 4.64
CA THR A 101 -1.19 9.26 4.87
C THR A 101 -0.77 10.01 3.62
N VAL A 102 -1.60 10.91 3.12
CA VAL A 102 -1.31 11.66 1.91
C VAL A 102 -0.08 12.55 2.10
N ILE A 103 0.83 12.52 1.13
CA ILE A 103 1.92 13.50 1.01
C ILE A 103 1.58 14.48 -0.11
N GLU A 104 1.19 13.94 -1.27
CA GLU A 104 0.91 14.71 -2.47
C GLU A 104 -0.07 13.91 -3.33
N ASP A 105 -1.28 14.41 -3.55
CA ASP A 105 -2.20 13.84 -4.54
C ASP A 105 -3.14 14.94 -5.04
N GLY A 106 -2.93 15.35 -6.30
CA GLY A 106 -3.76 16.36 -6.95
C GLY A 106 -5.17 15.89 -7.28
N CYS A 107 -5.46 14.59 -7.18
CA CYS A 107 -6.79 14.05 -7.40
C CYS A 107 -7.58 13.98 -6.08
N ILE A 108 -8.51 14.92 -5.89
CA ILE A 108 -9.33 15.01 -4.67
C ILE A 108 -10.17 13.75 -4.44
N ASN A 109 -10.71 13.15 -5.49
CA ASN A 109 -11.54 11.94 -5.38
C ASN A 109 -10.77 10.74 -4.80
N ARG A 110 -9.47 10.65 -5.09
CA ARG A 110 -8.60 9.59 -4.57
C ARG A 110 -8.02 9.96 -3.22
N SER A 111 -7.48 11.16 -3.07
CA SER A 111 -6.89 11.61 -1.82
C SER A 111 -7.91 11.66 -0.68
N GLY A 112 -9.14 12.10 -0.96
CA GLY A 112 -10.22 12.20 0.02
C GLY A 112 -10.69 10.86 0.60
N VAL A 113 -10.44 9.75 -0.09
CA VAL A 113 -10.84 8.41 0.39
C VAL A 113 -9.67 7.55 0.85
N LEU A 114 -8.43 7.89 0.47
CA LEU A 114 -7.24 7.14 0.85
C LEU A 114 -6.46 7.77 2.01
N ASP A 115 -6.60 9.08 2.25
CA ASP A 115 -5.88 9.73 3.35
C ASP A 115 -6.34 9.20 4.72
N ASN A 116 -5.37 8.90 5.58
CA ASN A 116 -5.55 8.32 6.90
C ASN A 116 -6.36 7.01 6.93
N THR A 117 -6.30 6.23 5.85
CA THR A 117 -6.94 4.90 5.80
C THR A 117 -6.10 3.85 6.49
N LYS A 118 -6.79 2.99 7.27
CA LYS A 118 -6.20 1.82 7.92
C LYS A 118 -6.60 0.55 7.18
N TRP A 119 -5.65 -0.36 7.03
CA TRP A 119 -5.82 -1.61 6.31
C TRP A 119 -5.28 -2.78 7.12
N VAL A 120 -6.01 -3.88 7.14
CA VAL A 120 -5.65 -5.11 7.84
C VAL A 120 -5.15 -6.12 6.83
N LYS A 121 -4.07 -6.83 7.16
CA LYS A 121 -3.51 -7.84 6.25
C LYS A 121 -4.50 -8.99 6.04
N GLU A 122 -4.67 -9.40 4.78
CA GLU A 122 -5.45 -10.58 4.39
C GLU A 122 -4.60 -11.86 4.32
#